data_AF-X1CE77-F1
#
_entry.id   AF-X1CE77-F1
#
_cell.length_a   1.000
_cell.length_b   1.000
_cell.length_c   1.000
_cell.angle_alpha   90.00
_cell.angle_beta   90.00
_cell.angle_gamma   90.00
#
_symmetry.space_group_name_H-M   'P 1'
#
loop_
_entity.id
_entity.type
_entity.pdbx_description
1 polymer ?
#
loop_
_entity_poly.entity_id
_entity_poly.type
_entity_poly.pdbx_seq_one_letter_code
_entity_poly.pdbx_strand_id
1 'polypeptide(L)'
;VLLAGRGADLRYVNDRIEKGLRDVAPVRIMKTYSQIAKRAAQGATFIANGLLGGRFKHIIDNLKIKQASGSILDNIFIPFDKDKLMSDSD
;
A
#
# COMPACT_ATOMS: atom_id res chain seq x y z
N VAL A 1 12.70 0.95 -11.47
CA VAL A 1 11.26 1.23 -11.23
C VAL A 1 10.49 -0.07 -11.19
N LEU A 2 9.55 -0.23 -10.24
CA LEU A 2 8.71 -1.42 -10.12
C LEU A 2 7.28 -1.09 -10.53
N LEU A 3 6.72 -1.83 -11.49
CA LEU A 3 5.32 -1.70 -11.92
C LEU A 3 4.45 -2.73 -11.19
N ALA A 4 3.42 -2.23 -10.52
CA ALA A 4 2.48 -3.02 -9.75
C ALA A 4 1.04 -2.56 -10.01
N GLY A 5 0.06 -3.39 -9.63
CA GLY A 5 -1.37 -3.11 -9.83
C GLY A 5 -1.94 -3.82 -11.07
N ARG A 6 -3.25 -3.69 -11.28
CA ARG A 6 -3.96 -4.35 -12.39
C ARG A 6 -3.50 -3.86 -13.76
N GLY A 7 -3.17 -2.58 -13.88
CA GLY A 7 -2.71 -1.99 -15.14
C GLY A 7 -1.33 -2.43 -15.58
N ALA A 8 -0.51 -3.00 -14.68
CA ALA A 8 0.82 -3.51 -15.01
C ALA A 8 0.77 -4.74 -15.94
N ASP A 9 -0.37 -5.43 -16.00
CA ASP A 9 -0.57 -6.60 -16.86
C ASP A 9 -0.97 -6.20 -18.31
N LEU A 10 -1.27 -4.91 -18.54
CA LEU A 10 -1.60 -4.38 -19.86
C LEU A 10 -0.30 -4.09 -20.64
N ARG A 11 -0.04 -4.89 -21.69
CA ARG A 11 1.18 -4.76 -22.52
C ARG A 11 1.43 -3.33 -22.99
N TYR A 12 0.41 -2.65 -23.52
CA TYR A 12 0.58 -1.28 -24.01
C TYR A 12 1.02 -0.29 -22.91
N VAL A 13 0.58 -0.49 -21.66
CA VAL A 13 0.98 0.35 -20.51
C VAL A 13 2.43 0.06 -20.16
N ASN A 14 2.77 -1.21 -19.99
CA ASN A 14 4.13 -1.63 -19.64
C ASN A 14 5.14 -1.15 -20.68
N ASP A 15 4.88 -1.36 -21.97
CA ASP A 15 5.79 -1.00 -23.06
C ASP A 15 6.01 0.53 -23.14
N ARG A 16 4.96 1.32 -22.89
CA ARG A 16 5.06 2.78 -22.89
C ARG A 16 5.87 3.29 -21.71
N ILE A 17 5.66 2.71 -20.52
CA ILE A 17 6.42 3.10 -19.32
C ILE A 17 7.88 2.65 -19.44
N GLU A 18 8.14 1.44 -19.91
CA GLU A 18 9.50 0.92 -20.13
C GLU A 18 10.27 1.79 -21.12
N LYS A 19 9.67 2.14 -22.27
CA LYS A 19 10.28 3.06 -23.24
C LYS A 19 10.53 4.44 -22.65
N GLY A 20 9.57 4.99 -21.90
CA GLY A 20 9.67 6.33 -21.35
C GLY A 20 10.67 6.48 -20.20
N LEU A 21 10.98 5.39 -19.48
CA LEU A 21 11.89 5.40 -18.34
C LEU A 21 13.24 4.73 -18.62
N ARG A 22 13.47 4.26 -19.85
CA ARG A 22 14.66 3.48 -20.23
C ARG A 22 15.97 4.15 -19.84
N ASP A 23 16.06 5.47 -20.01
CA ASP A 23 17.29 6.25 -19.74
C ASP A 23 17.42 6.65 -18.27
N VAL A 24 16.38 6.46 -17.47
CA VAL A 24 16.35 6.81 -16.04
C VAL A 24 16.63 5.58 -15.18
N ALA A 25 15.91 4.48 -15.41
CA ALA A 25 16.07 3.25 -14.64
C ALA A 25 15.37 2.06 -15.31
N PRO A 26 15.86 0.82 -15.10
CA PRO A 26 15.18 -0.37 -15.59
C PRO A 26 13.79 -0.50 -14.96
N VAL A 27 12.80 -0.85 -15.78
CA VAL A 27 11.43 -1.12 -15.35
C VAL A 27 11.27 -2.63 -15.14
N ARG A 28 10.65 -3.03 -14.03
CA ARG A 28 10.38 -4.43 -13.71
C ARG A 28 8.92 -4.59 -13.30
N ILE A 29 8.24 -5.61 -13.83
CA ILE A 29 6.89 -5.95 -13.38
C ILE A 29 6.97 -6.74 -12.08
N MET A 30 6.16 -6.35 -11.09
CA MET A 30 6.07 -7.05 -9.81
C MET A 30 5.40 -8.41 -9.97
N LYS A 31 6.09 -9.48 -9.55
CA LYS A 31 5.48 -10.81 -9.39
C LYS A 31 4.33 -10.72 -8.40
N THR A 32 3.21 -11.32 -8.75
CA THR A 32 1.97 -11.18 -7.97
C THR A 32 1.30 -12.52 -7.73
N TYR A 33 0.64 -12.63 -6.57
CA TYR A 33 -0.32 -13.68 -6.27
C TYR A 33 -1.76 -13.23 -6.55
N SER A 34 -1.98 -12.30 -7.49
CA SER A 34 -3.28 -11.67 -7.77
C SER A 34 -4.40 -12.65 -8.13
N GLN A 35 -4.03 -13.85 -8.60
CA GLN A 35 -4.97 -14.93 -8.91
C GLN A 35 -5.60 -15.56 -7.65
N ILE A 36 -4.95 -15.39 -6.48
CA ILE A 36 -5.33 -16.01 -5.21
C ILE A 36 -5.69 -14.95 -4.17
N ALA A 37 -5.04 -13.78 -4.19
CA ALA A 37 -5.28 -12.70 -3.24
C ALA A 37 -5.06 -11.32 -3.88
N LYS A 38 -5.76 -10.29 -3.37
CA LYS A 38 -5.55 -8.89 -3.81
C LYS A 38 -4.08 -8.48 -3.61
N ARG A 39 -3.49 -7.77 -4.57
CA ARG A 39 -2.09 -7.28 -4.51
C ARG A 39 -1.79 -6.50 -3.21
N ALA A 40 -2.74 -5.69 -2.74
CA ALA A 40 -2.61 -4.97 -1.48
C ALA A 40 -2.55 -5.90 -0.25
N ALA A 41 -3.32 -7.00 -0.26
CA ALA A 41 -3.29 -7.99 0.81
C ALA A 41 -1.94 -8.71 0.88
N GLN A 42 -1.34 -9.05 -0.27
CA GLN A 42 0.03 -9.59 -0.33
C GLN A 42 1.03 -8.65 0.35
N GLY A 43 0.96 -7.34 0.06
CA GLY A 43 1.82 -6.34 0.70
C GLY A 43 1.62 -6.28 2.22
N ALA A 44 0.36 -6.28 2.68
CA ALA A 44 0.03 -6.30 4.10
C ALA A 44 0.59 -7.54 4.82
N THR A 45 0.54 -8.72 4.21
CA THR A 45 1.14 -9.94 4.75
C THR A 45 2.66 -9.81 4.90
N PHE A 46 3.36 -9.21 3.94
CA PHE A 46 4.81 -9.01 4.02
C PHE A 46 5.19 -8.07 5.16
N ILE A 47 4.42 -6.99 5.32
CA ILE A 47 4.58 -6.05 6.42
C ILE A 47 4.34 -6.75 7.76
N ALA A 48 3.22 -7.45 7.92
CA ALA A 48 2.90 -8.17 9.15
C ALA A 48 3.96 -9.23 9.49
N ASN A 49 4.40 -10.02 8.51
CA ASN A 49 5.45 -11.01 8.69
C ASN A 49 6.76 -10.37 9.18
N GLY A 50 7.18 -9.25 8.59
CA GLY A 50 8.40 -8.57 9.02
C GLY A 50 8.26 -7.90 10.39
N LEU A 51 7.10 -7.34 10.73
CA LEU A 51 6.81 -6.77 12.05
C LEU A 51 6.92 -7.81 13.16
N LEU A 52 6.49 -9.05 12.88
CA LEU A 52 6.61 -10.21 13.78
C LEU A 52 8.00 -10.86 13.78
N GLY A 53 8.99 -10.26 13.12
CA GLY A 53 10.36 -10.77 13.08
C GLY A 53 10.61 -11.90 12.07
N GLY A 54 9.67 -12.13 11.16
CA GLY A 54 9.79 -13.13 10.11
C GLY A 54 10.76 -12.75 8.99
N ARG A 55 10.66 -13.46 7.86
CA ARG A 55 11.54 -13.34 6.68
C ARG A 55 11.75 -11.89 6.22
N PHE A 56 10.75 -11.04 6.33
CA PHE A 56 10.82 -9.66 5.84
C PHE A 56 11.30 -8.63 6.88
N LYS A 57 11.74 -9.07 8.07
CA LYS A 57 12.15 -8.19 9.19
C LYS A 57 13.13 -7.09 8.75
N HIS A 58 14.20 -7.45 8.04
CA HIS A 58 15.21 -6.47 7.60
C HIS A 58 14.66 -5.39 6.66
N ILE A 59 13.65 -5.73 5.84
CA ILE A 59 12.99 -4.73 4.98
C ILE A 59 12.18 -3.77 5.84
N ILE A 60 11.39 -4.30 6.78
CA ILE A 60 10.53 -3.49 7.66
C ILE A 60 11.34 -2.58 8.58
N ASP A 61 12.45 -3.08 9.11
CA ASP A 61 13.38 -2.29 9.93
C ASP A 61 14.00 -1.15 9.10
N ASN A 62 14.44 -1.42 7.86
CA ASN A 62 14.98 -0.39 6.96
C ASN A 62 13.94 0.66 6.55
N LEU A 63 12.67 0.26 6.42
CA LEU A 63 11.56 1.18 6.15
C LEU A 63 11.20 2.05 7.36
N LYS A 64 11.73 1.74 8.56
CA LYS A 64 11.44 2.44 9.81
C LYS A 64 9.95 2.57 10.12
N ILE A 65 9.17 1.52 9.79
CA ILE A 65 7.70 1.53 9.97
C ILE A 65 7.32 1.74 11.44
N LYS A 66 8.09 1.19 12.39
CA LYS A 66 7.84 1.34 13.84
C LYS A 66 8.06 2.77 14.34
N GLN A 67 8.79 3.59 13.59
CA GLN A 67 9.07 4.98 13.90
C GLN A 67 8.16 5.95 13.14
N ALA A 68 7.28 5.44 12.26
CA ALA A 68 6.33 6.27 11.56
C ALA A 68 5.33 6.89 12.56
N SER A 69 5.03 8.16 12.37
CA SER A 69 4.10 8.94 13.19
C SER A 69 3.09 9.66 12.30
N GLY A 70 1.93 9.99 12.88
CA GLY A 70 0.80 10.54 12.15
C GLY A 70 -0.06 9.46 11.50
N SER A 71 -1.32 9.78 11.23
CA SER A 71 -2.32 8.88 10.68
C SER A 71 -3.20 9.59 9.67
N ILE A 72 -3.78 8.81 8.75
CA ILE A 72 -4.85 9.29 7.86
C ILE A 72 -6.07 9.80 8.65
N LEU A 73 -6.20 9.38 9.91
CA LEU A 73 -7.30 9.77 10.79
C LEU A 73 -7.10 11.15 11.43
N ASP A 74 -5.87 11.67 11.47
CA ASP A 74 -5.53 12.89 12.20
C ASP A 74 -6.22 14.14 11.63
N ASN A 75 -6.68 14.08 10.38
CA ASN A 75 -7.36 15.17 9.68
C ASN A 75 -8.83 14.82 9.34
N ILE A 76 -9.38 13.76 9.93
CA ILE A 76 -10.80 13.46 9.77
C ILE A 76 -11.59 14.34 10.74
N PHE A 77 -12.26 15.35 10.19
CA PHE A 77 -13.21 16.16 10.95
C PHE A 77 -14.59 15.49 10.91
N ILE A 78 -14.98 14.86 12.01
CA ILE A 78 -16.34 14.34 12.18
C ILE A 78 -17.16 15.48 12.82
N PRO A 79 -18.19 16.02 12.14
CA PRO A 79 -19.07 16.99 12.77
C PRO A 79 -19.78 16.30 13.94
N PHE A 80 -19.42 16.69 15.16
CA PHE A 80 -20.04 16.20 16.38
C PHE A 80 -21.25 17.06 16.71
N ASP A 81 -22.43 16.56 16.35
CA ASP A 81 -23.71 17.15 16.74
C ASP A 81 -24.18 16.45 18.02
N LYS A 82 -23.86 17.07 19.16
CA LYS A 82 -24.18 16.55 20.49
C LYS A 82 -25.68 16.39 20.70
N ASP A 83 -26.47 17.30 20.14
CA ASP A 83 -27.91 17.36 20.39
C ASP A 83 -28.64 16.22 19.66
N LYS A 84 -28.17 15.89 18.45
CA LYS A 84 -28.68 14.75 17.67
C LYS A 84 -28.36 13.39 18.30
N LEU A 85 -27.20 13.24 18.93
CA LEU A 85 -26.82 11.99 19.60
C LEU A 85 -27.67 11.72 20.85
N MET A 86 -28.01 12.79 21.59
CA MET A 86 -28.85 12.69 22.79
C MET A 86 -30.31 12.42 22.43
N SER A 87 -30.83 12.97 21.32
CA SER A 87 -32.21 12.71 20.89
C SER A 87 -32.44 11.29 20.37
N ASP A 88 -31.42 10.63 19.83
CA ASP A 88 -31.50 9.24 19.35
C ASP A 88 -31.37 8.21 20.50
N SER A 89 -31.11 8.68 21.73
CA SER A 89 -30.90 7.86 22.93
C SER A 89 -32.11 7.81 23.87
N ASP A 90 -33.17 8.58 23.57
CA ASP A 90 -34.47 8.61 24.26
C ASP A 90 -35.54 7.87 23.44
#